data_AF-J9DPP0-F1
#
_entry.id   AF-J9DPP0-F1
#
_cell.length_a   1.000
_cell.length_b   1.000
_cell.length_c   1.000
_cell.angle_alpha   90.00
_cell.angle_beta   90.00
_cell.angle_gamma   90.00
#
_symmetry.space_group_name_H-M   'P 1'
#
loop_
_entity.id
_entity.type
_entity.pdbx_description
1 polymer ?
#
loop_
_entity_poly.entity_id
_entity_poly.type
_entity_poly.pdbx_seq_one_letter_code
_entity_poly.pdbx_strand_id
1 'polypeptide(L)'
;VLLSRGDMVKLLCDSGVAKYCEFKCVDRLLSHISNKGSNRLEVVPCSRGEIFRSDAISVQDKRRVMRFLQKCIEWRKNPDETDSWKEYAEKPFDTFVESIGIVGHAKSILTDTLAILHPSSKTKEISCLRLQVLC
;
A
#
# COMPACT_ATOMS: atom_id res chain seq x y z
N VAL A 1 5.79 7.80 12.33
CA VAL A 1 6.32 6.62 11.58
C VAL A 1 7.17 7.15 10.45
N LEU A 2 8.39 6.62 10.27
CA LEU A 2 9.26 6.95 9.14
C LEU A 2 9.15 5.85 8.09
N LEU A 3 9.07 6.23 6.82
CA LEU A 3 9.16 5.27 5.73
C LEU A 3 10.62 4.83 5.58
N SER A 4 10.87 3.52 5.57
CA SER A 4 12.23 2.97 5.44
C SER A 4 12.93 3.45 4.17
N ARG A 5 12.16 3.71 3.11
CA ARG A 5 12.57 4.38 1.88
C ARG A 5 11.78 5.67 1.73
N GLY A 6 12.31 6.76 2.26
CA GLY A 6 11.72 8.08 2.16
C GLY A 6 12.74 9.19 2.39
N ASP A 7 12.41 10.39 1.96
CA ASP A 7 13.34 11.53 1.94
C ASP A 7 13.88 11.87 3.33
N MET A 8 13.05 11.71 4.37
CA MET A 8 13.47 11.95 5.76
C MET A 8 14.60 11.00 6.20
N VAL A 9 14.47 9.69 5.93
CA VAL A 9 15.51 8.72 6.29
C VAL A 9 16.77 8.98 5.48
N LYS A 10 16.63 9.30 4.18
CA LYS A 10 17.76 9.69 3.33
C LYS A 10 18.49 10.91 3.89
N LEU A 11 17.77 11.97 4.26
CA LEU A 11 18.34 13.18 4.83
C LEU A 11 19.06 12.91 6.17
N LEU A 12 18.48 12.07 7.03
CA LEU A 12 19.11 11.68 8.31
C LEU A 12 20.42 10.92 8.08
N CYS A 13 20.48 10.06 7.07
CA CYS A 13 21.71 9.38 6.67
C CYS A 13 22.73 10.36 6.11
N ASP A 14 22.34 11.20 5.14
CA ASP A 14 23.23 12.11 4.42
C ASP A 14 23.82 13.20 5.34
N SER A 15 23.05 13.68 6.31
CA SER A 15 23.50 14.66 7.32
C SER A 15 24.33 14.08 8.46
N GLY A 16 24.42 12.75 8.57
CA GLY A 16 25.07 12.06 9.69
C GLY A 16 24.30 12.10 11.01
N VAL A 17 23.13 12.74 11.06
CA VAL A 17 22.27 12.83 12.25
C VAL A 17 21.78 11.45 12.69
N ALA A 18 21.65 10.49 11.76
CA ALA A 18 21.23 9.12 12.06
C ALA A 18 22.08 8.43 13.14
N LYS A 19 23.34 8.85 13.37
CA LYS A 19 24.22 8.32 14.42
C LYS A 19 23.74 8.62 15.84
N TYR A 20 22.86 9.61 15.99
CA TYR A 20 22.33 10.08 17.27
C TYR A 20 20.87 9.62 17.48
N CYS A 21 20.35 8.76 16.61
CA CYS A 21 18.98 8.29 16.67
C CYS A 21 18.93 6.77 16.70
N GLU A 22 18.01 6.22 17.49
CA GLU A 22 17.66 4.80 17.47
C GLU A 22 16.27 4.63 16.86
N PHE A 23 16.10 3.57 16.08
CA PHE A 23 14.83 3.27 15.40
C PHE A 23 14.35 1.88 15.78
N LYS A 24 13.06 1.76 16.05
CA LYS A 24 12.37 0.48 16.20
C LYS A 24 11.44 0.26 15.01
N CYS A 25 11.45 -0.97 14.47
CA CYS A 25 10.57 -1.34 13.38
C CYS A 25 9.09 -1.35 13.83
N VAL A 26 8.21 -1.05 12.87
CA VAL A 26 6.77 -1.22 13.07
C VAL A 26 6.45 -2.70 12.92
N ASP A 27 5.91 -3.32 13.97
CA ASP A 27 5.69 -4.77 14.00
C ASP A 27 4.47 -5.21 13.17
N ARG A 28 3.38 -4.43 13.19
CA ARG A 28 2.11 -4.80 12.57
C ARG A 28 1.32 -3.57 12.12
N LEU A 29 0.59 -3.72 11.03
CA LEU A 29 -0.40 -2.74 10.56
C LEU A 29 -1.81 -3.22 10.90
N LEU A 30 -2.65 -2.30 11.39
CA LEU A 30 -4.02 -2.61 11.78
C LEU A 30 -4.99 -1.85 10.87
N SER A 31 -6.02 -2.54 10.39
CA SER A 31 -7.14 -1.93 9.68
C SER A 31 -8.40 -2.05 10.54
N HIS A 32 -9.24 -1.03 10.43
CA HIS A 32 -10.53 -0.98 11.11
C HIS A 32 -11.59 -1.66 10.24
N ILE A 33 -12.30 -2.62 10.83
CA ILE A 33 -13.41 -3.30 10.15
C ILE A 33 -14.70 -2.87 10.83
N SER A 34 -15.43 -2.00 10.14
CA SER A 34 -16.80 -1.63 10.52
C SER A 34 -17.78 -2.59 9.84
N ASN A 35 -18.14 -3.67 10.52
CA ASN A 35 -19.21 -4.54 10.09
C ASN A 35 -20.27 -4.66 11.19
N LYS A 36 -21.50 -4.24 10.88
CA LYS A 36 -22.75 -4.51 11.61
C LYS A 36 -22.64 -4.43 13.15
N GLY A 37 -22.09 -3.32 13.67
CA GLY A 37 -22.14 -2.98 15.11
C GLY A 37 -20.98 -3.49 15.97
N SER A 38 -20.01 -4.22 15.40
CA SER A 38 -18.77 -4.58 16.10
C SER A 38 -17.61 -3.74 15.57
N ASN A 39 -16.99 -2.95 16.45
CA ASN A 39 -15.79 -2.19 16.15
C ASN A 39 -14.56 -3.07 16.45
N ARG A 40 -13.96 -3.69 15.43
CA ARG A 40 -12.80 -4.56 15.60
C ARG A 40 -11.63 -4.10 14.74
N LEU A 41 -10.43 -4.18 15.31
CA LEU A 41 -9.17 -4.01 14.60
C LEU A 41 -8.66 -5.39 14.15
N GLU A 42 -8.25 -5.48 12.89
CA GLU A 42 -7.63 -6.68 12.33
C GLU A 42 -6.21 -6.36 11.84
N VAL A 43 -5.31 -7.33 12.00
CA VAL A 43 -3.95 -7.24 11.47
C VAL A 43 -4.00 -7.39 9.97
N VAL A 44 -3.54 -6.37 9.27
CA VAL A 44 -3.45 -6.43 7.81
C VAL A 44 -2.28 -7.31 7.41
N PRO A 45 -2.49 -8.28 6.50
CA PRO A 45 -1.38 -9.03 5.94
C PRO A 45 -0.47 -8.11 5.12
N CYS A 46 0.79 -8.00 5.51
CA CYS A 46 1.78 -7.12 4.86
C CYS A 46 2.82 -7.90 4.04
N SER A 47 2.84 -9.23 4.12
CA SER A 47 3.72 -10.09 3.34
C SER A 47 2.98 -11.07 2.44
N ARG A 48 3.64 -11.59 1.41
CA ARG A 48 3.10 -12.65 0.53
C ARG A 48 2.60 -13.86 1.32
N GLY A 49 3.36 -14.27 2.34
CA GLY A 49 3.00 -15.40 3.20
C GLY A 49 1.76 -15.10 4.07
N GLU A 50 1.62 -13.88 4.57
CA GLU A 50 0.45 -13.47 5.34
C GLU A 50 -0.79 -13.30 4.47
N ILE A 51 -0.66 -12.72 3.27
CA ILE A 51 -1.76 -12.61 2.31
C ILE A 51 -2.27 -14.01 1.97
N PHE A 52 -1.38 -14.97 1.79
CA PHE A 52 -1.77 -16.36 1.53
C PHE A 52 -2.51 -17.00 2.70
N ARG A 53 -2.03 -16.80 3.94
CA ARG A 53 -2.62 -17.36 5.17
C ARG A 53 -3.88 -16.66 5.69
N SER A 54 -4.16 -15.43 5.26
CA SER A 54 -5.28 -14.64 5.79
C SER A 54 -6.64 -15.18 5.34
N ASP A 55 -7.53 -15.56 6.25
CA ASP A 55 -8.88 -16.02 5.89
C ASP A 55 -9.86 -14.87 5.62
N ALA A 56 -9.48 -13.63 5.92
CA ALA A 56 -10.31 -12.45 5.74
C ALA A 56 -10.52 -12.07 4.26
N ILE A 57 -9.63 -12.51 3.38
CA ILE A 57 -9.67 -12.18 1.94
C ILE A 57 -9.98 -13.44 1.13
N SER A 58 -10.88 -13.34 0.16
CA SER A 58 -11.19 -14.46 -0.72
C SER A 58 -9.96 -14.91 -1.53
N VAL A 59 -9.89 -16.19 -1.91
CA VAL A 59 -8.77 -16.71 -2.72
C VAL A 59 -8.65 -15.96 -4.06
N GLN A 60 -9.79 -15.56 -4.65
CA GLN A 60 -9.81 -14.80 -5.90
C GLN A 60 -9.22 -13.39 -5.70
N ASP A 61 -9.60 -12.71 -4.63
CA ASP A 61 -9.11 -11.37 -4.33
C ASP A 61 -7.62 -11.39 -3.96
N LYS A 62 -7.16 -12.39 -3.19
CA LYS A 62 -5.72 -12.60 -2.93
C LYS A 62 -4.91 -12.66 -4.23
N ARG A 63 -5.39 -13.39 -5.24
CA ARG A 63 -4.72 -13.47 -6.55
C ARG A 63 -4.73 -12.13 -7.29
N ARG A 64 -5.80 -11.34 -7.17
CA ARG A 64 -5.87 -10.00 -7.78
C ARG A 64 -4.92 -9.02 -7.08
N VAL A 65 -4.91 -8.99 -5.75
CA VAL A 65 -4.00 -8.18 -4.93
C VAL A 65 -2.55 -8.53 -5.24
N MET A 66 -2.20 -9.81 -5.27
CA MET A 66 -0.83 -10.24 -5.59
C MET A 66 -0.39 -9.82 -7.00
N ARG A 67 -1.26 -9.94 -8.00
CA ARG A 67 -0.97 -9.46 -9.36
C ARG A 67 -0.85 -7.94 -9.42
N PHE A 68 -1.68 -7.23 -8.66
CA PHE A 68 -1.60 -5.78 -8.56
C PHE A 68 -0.25 -5.33 -7.97
N LEU A 69 0.16 -5.92 -6.84
CA LEU A 69 1.46 -5.62 -6.22
C LEU A 69 2.63 -5.93 -7.16
N GLN A 70 2.56 -7.05 -7.89
CA GLN A 70 3.57 -7.40 -8.90
C GLN A 70 3.66 -6.34 -10.01
N LYS A 71 2.51 -5.88 -10.53
CA LYS A 71 2.46 -4.77 -11.50
C LYS A 71 3.06 -3.49 -10.93
N CYS A 72 2.79 -3.15 -9.67
CA CYS A 72 3.42 -2.00 -9.02
C CYS A 72 4.95 -2.10 -8.96
N ILE A 73 5.50 -3.29 -8.76
CA ILE A 73 6.95 -3.53 -8.82
C ILE A 73 7.49 -3.31 -10.23
N GLU A 74 6.76 -3.78 -11.25
CA GLU A 74 7.12 -3.65 -12.67
C GLU A 74 7.09 -2.19 -13.13
N TRP A 75 6.02 -1.45 -12.82
CA TRP A 75 5.91 -0.01 -13.12
C TRP A 75 7.06 0.80 -12.53
N ARG A 76 7.54 0.43 -11.33
CA ARG A 76 8.71 1.05 -10.71
C ARG A 76 10.01 0.76 -11.48
N LYS A 77 10.15 -0.43 -12.07
CA LYS A 77 11.36 -0.81 -12.82
C LYS A 77 11.39 -0.18 -14.21
N ASN A 78 10.22 -0.07 -14.86
CA ASN A 78 10.08 0.41 -16.23
C ASN A 78 9.06 1.57 -16.33
N PRO A 79 9.41 2.78 -15.86
CA PRO A 79 8.48 3.92 -15.83
C PRO A 79 8.05 4.43 -17.23
N ASP A 80 8.81 4.12 -18.27
CA ASP A 80 8.57 4.57 -19.65
C ASP A 80 7.60 3.67 -20.43
N GLU A 81 7.26 2.48 -19.91
CA GLU A 81 6.28 1.61 -20.53
C GLU A 81 4.88 2.27 -20.48
N THR A 82 4.08 2.04 -21.52
CA THR A 82 2.73 2.62 -21.69
C THR A 82 1.78 2.03 -20.65
N ASP A 83 1.85 2.59 -19.46
CA ASP A 83 1.21 2.03 -18.30
C ASP A 83 -0.29 2.35 -18.24
N SER A 84 -1.09 1.30 -18.16
CA SER A 84 -2.55 1.34 -17.93
C SER A 84 -3.01 2.20 -16.74
N TRP A 85 -2.13 2.53 -15.78
CA TRP A 85 -2.47 3.40 -14.65
C TRP A 85 -2.43 4.90 -15.00
N LYS A 86 -1.71 5.31 -16.06
CA LYS A 86 -1.58 6.72 -16.49
C LYS A 86 -2.94 7.33 -16.84
N GLU A 87 -3.87 6.53 -17.38
CA GLU A 87 -5.26 6.93 -17.66
C GLU A 87 -6.08 7.22 -16.40
N TYR A 88 -5.67 6.66 -15.26
CA TYR A 88 -6.28 6.84 -13.95
C TYR A 88 -5.50 7.83 -13.07
N ALA A 89 -4.41 8.43 -13.59
CA ALA A 89 -3.49 9.28 -12.83
C ALA A 89 -4.19 10.43 -12.08
N GLU A 90 -5.17 11.07 -12.72
CA GLU A 90 -5.95 12.18 -12.15
C GLU A 90 -7.24 11.71 -11.44
N LYS A 91 -7.61 10.44 -11.55
CA LYS A 91 -8.79 9.85 -10.91
C LYS A 91 -8.47 9.42 -9.47
N PRO A 92 -9.49 9.29 -8.60
CA PRO A 92 -9.32 8.70 -7.27
C PRO A 92 -8.76 7.28 -7.36
N PHE A 93 -7.87 6.94 -6.43
CA PHE A 93 -7.23 5.62 -6.38
C PHE A 93 -8.25 4.48 -6.26
N ASP A 94 -9.35 4.73 -5.57
CA ASP A 94 -10.47 3.79 -5.45
C ASP A 94 -11.00 3.30 -6.81
N THR A 95 -11.17 4.22 -7.76
CA THR A 95 -11.66 3.89 -9.11
C THR A 95 -10.65 3.03 -9.88
N PHE A 96 -9.35 3.23 -9.61
CA PHE A 96 -8.29 2.43 -10.21
C PHE A 96 -8.22 1.02 -9.60
N VAL A 97 -8.36 0.88 -8.29
CA VAL A 97 -8.38 -0.43 -7.61
C VAL A 97 -9.59 -1.25 -8.07
N GLU A 98 -10.74 -0.59 -8.26
CA GLU A 98 -11.95 -1.21 -8.80
C GLU A 98 -11.81 -1.67 -10.25
N SER A 99 -11.11 -0.91 -11.12
CA SER A 99 -10.89 -1.30 -12.52
C SER A 99 -10.03 -2.56 -12.66
N ILE A 100 -9.19 -2.84 -11.67
CA ILE A 100 -8.38 -4.06 -11.57
C ILE A 100 -9.20 -5.25 -11.02
N GLY A 101 -10.43 -4.98 -10.58
CA GLY A 101 -11.38 -5.95 -10.04
C GLY A 101 -11.16 -6.26 -8.56
N ILE A 102 -10.45 -5.41 -7.82
CA ILE A 102 -10.32 -5.55 -6.37
C ILE A 102 -11.45 -4.75 -5.72
N VAL A 103 -12.33 -5.43 -4.99
CA VAL A 103 -13.55 -4.84 -4.41
C VAL A 103 -13.76 -5.29 -2.96
N GLY A 104 -14.69 -4.65 -2.26
CA GLY A 104 -15.10 -5.03 -0.92
C GLY A 104 -13.97 -4.89 0.11
N HIS A 105 -13.81 -5.92 0.95
CA HIS A 105 -12.87 -5.88 2.08
C HIS A 105 -11.40 -5.76 1.63
N ALA A 106 -11.02 -6.41 0.53
CA ALA A 106 -9.67 -6.31 -0.03
C ALA A 106 -9.35 -4.89 -0.52
N LYS A 107 -10.35 -4.18 -1.06
CA LYS A 107 -10.22 -2.76 -1.44
C LYS A 107 -10.01 -1.90 -0.19
N SER A 108 -10.85 -2.06 0.84
CA SER A 108 -10.70 -1.32 2.11
C SER A 108 -9.30 -1.54 2.68
N ILE A 109 -8.82 -2.78 2.75
CA ILE A 109 -7.47 -3.06 3.24
C ILE A 109 -6.43 -2.31 2.41
N LEU A 110 -6.45 -2.40 1.07
CA LEU A 110 -5.48 -1.73 0.23
C LEU A 110 -5.56 -0.21 0.33
N THR A 111 -6.76 0.37 0.21
CA THR A 111 -6.96 1.80 0.33
C THR A 111 -6.57 2.26 1.72
N ASP A 112 -7.05 1.66 2.80
CA ASP A 112 -6.72 2.11 4.16
C ASP A 112 -5.23 1.98 4.44
N THR A 113 -4.59 0.87 4.06
CA THR A 113 -3.15 0.68 4.35
C THR A 113 -2.22 1.51 3.47
N LEU A 114 -2.58 1.74 2.21
CA LEU A 114 -1.79 2.58 1.31
C LEU A 114 -2.14 4.07 1.44
N ALA A 115 -3.37 4.39 1.80
CA ALA A 115 -3.92 5.74 1.90
C ALA A 115 -3.96 6.32 3.31
N ILE A 116 -3.33 5.68 4.32
CA ILE A 116 -3.01 6.27 5.64
C ILE A 116 -2.47 7.71 5.56
N LEU A 117 -2.00 8.14 4.39
CA LEU A 117 -1.39 9.43 4.18
C LEU A 117 -2.23 10.45 3.38
N HIS A 118 -3.39 10.09 2.79
CA HIS A 118 -4.42 11.05 2.30
C HIS A 118 -5.69 10.35 1.71
N PRO A 119 -6.91 10.59 2.24
CA PRO A 119 -8.15 9.96 1.75
C PRO A 119 -8.61 10.39 0.35
N SER A 120 -8.08 11.50 -0.18
CA SER A 120 -8.50 12.11 -1.44
C SER A 120 -7.35 12.21 -2.46
N SER A 121 -6.25 11.47 -2.26
CA SER A 121 -5.10 11.57 -3.16
C SER A 121 -5.37 10.94 -4.52
N LYS A 122 -4.87 11.63 -5.54
CA LYS A 122 -4.91 11.19 -6.94
C LYS A 122 -4.01 9.96 -7.10
N THR A 123 -4.34 9.09 -8.04
CA THR A 123 -3.57 7.86 -8.31
C THR A 123 -2.08 8.15 -8.55
N LYS A 124 -1.73 9.27 -9.20
CA LYS A 124 -0.34 9.69 -9.43
C LYS A 124 0.49 9.92 -8.16
N GLU A 125 -0.14 10.41 -7.09
CA GLU A 125 0.54 10.73 -5.84
C GLU A 125 0.83 9.47 -5.03
N ILE A 126 0.00 8.44 -5.22
CA ILE A 126 0.11 7.15 -4.53
C ILE A 126 1.10 6.24 -5.29
N SER A 127 1.10 6.27 -6.64
CA SER A 127 1.97 5.45 -7.47
C SER A 127 3.44 5.89 -7.45
N CYS A 128 3.73 7.21 -7.48
CA CYS A 128 5.12 7.69 -7.57
C CYS A 128 5.91 7.69 -6.25
N LEU A 129 5.26 7.83 -5.09
CA LEU A 129 5.98 8.11 -3.84
C LEU A 129 5.98 6.94 -2.83
N ARG A 130 5.00 6.03 -2.82
CA ARG A 130 4.69 5.28 -1.57
C ARG A 130 4.49 3.77 -1.67
N LEU A 131 4.44 3.20 -2.87
CA LEU A 131 4.58 1.75 -3.09
C LEU A 131 6.01 1.22 -2.81
N GLN A 132 6.95 2.10 -2.46
CA GLN A 132 8.32 1.75 -2.08
C GLN A 132 8.41 0.94 -0.76
N VAL A 133 7.34 0.87 0.03
CA VAL A 133 7.35 0.38 1.41
C VAL A 133 6.85 -1.06 1.54
N LEU A 134 6.01 -1.53 0.61
CA LEU A 134 5.43 -2.88 0.63
C LEU A 134 6.18 -3.90 -0.25
N CYS A 135 7.30 -3.50 -0.88
CA CYS A 135 8.11 -4.36 -1.75
C CYS A 135 9.61 -4.14 -1.59
#